data_AF-A0A662E4Q6-F1
#
_entry.id   AF-A0A662E4Q6-F1
#
_cell.length_a   1.000
_cell.length_b   1.000
_cell.length_c   1.000
_cell.angle_alpha   90.00
_cell.angle_beta   90.00
_cell.angle_gamma   90.00
#
_symmetry.space_group_name_H-M   'P 1'
#
loop_
_entity.id
_entity.type
_entity.pdbx_description
1 polymer ?
#
loop_
_entity_poly.entity_id
_entity_poly.type
_entity_poly.pdbx_seq_one_letter_code
_entity_poly.pdbx_strand_id
1 'polypeptide(L)'
;MKPEDFFMFPKPVAQRQYEALRAFYVEGLSATEAAKRFGYTLSAFYSLTRDFTRLLEQDDPHGKFFVPRRIGRKPKDITGRINAFIIALRKEYLSVPDIKAILDVRGFGVSEKYVYNVIEKNGFARLPRRNGATKKKAASAVKIEASQVKDAHVRAGGLHLREHPMRDVPSALPVEIWYRPTDREFGLSRNEGHQPA
;
A
#
# COMPACT_ATOMS: atom_id res chain seq x y z
N MET A 1 -7.05 -23.77 -22.26
CA MET A 1 -6.79 -24.14 -20.85
C MET A 1 -8.14 -24.43 -20.24
N LYS A 2 -8.36 -25.64 -19.76
CA LYS A 2 -9.63 -25.96 -19.11
C LYS A 2 -9.66 -25.33 -17.70
N PRO A 3 -10.83 -25.07 -17.11
CA PRO A 3 -10.91 -24.53 -15.76
C PRO A 3 -10.17 -25.40 -14.74
N GLU A 4 -10.17 -26.72 -14.92
CA GLU A 4 -9.50 -27.67 -14.02
C GLU A 4 -7.97 -27.46 -14.02
N ASP A 5 -7.39 -27.23 -15.20
CA ASP A 5 -5.95 -26.99 -15.36
C ASP A 5 -5.49 -25.75 -14.57
N PHE A 6 -6.37 -24.75 -14.37
CA PHE A 6 -6.07 -23.56 -13.59
C PHE A 6 -5.76 -23.88 -12.13
N PHE A 7 -6.53 -24.79 -11.55
CA PHE A 7 -6.39 -25.17 -10.14
C PHE A 7 -5.35 -26.25 -9.94
N MET A 8 -5.13 -27.13 -10.93
CA MET A 8 -4.16 -28.23 -10.82
C MET A 8 -2.70 -27.77 -10.96
N PHE A 9 -2.44 -26.66 -11.65
CA PHE A 9 -1.07 -26.22 -11.97
C PHE A 9 -0.80 -24.79 -11.48
N PRO A 10 -0.69 -24.56 -10.16
CA PRO A 10 -0.38 -23.24 -9.61
C PRO A 10 1.01 -22.77 -10.07
N LYS A 11 1.07 -21.59 -10.69
CA LYS A 11 2.33 -20.98 -11.16
C LYS A 11 3.10 -20.25 -10.06
N PRO A 12 2.46 -19.39 -9.23
CA PRO A 12 3.18 -18.68 -8.17
C PRO A 12 3.66 -19.65 -7.09
N VAL A 13 4.89 -19.46 -6.62
CA VAL A 13 5.49 -20.31 -5.57
C VAL A 13 4.65 -20.29 -4.29
N ALA A 14 4.14 -19.12 -3.89
CA ALA A 14 3.28 -18.99 -2.71
C ALA A 14 1.98 -19.80 -2.83
N GLN A 15 1.35 -19.77 -4.00
CA GLN A 15 0.14 -20.57 -4.27
C GLN A 15 0.46 -22.07 -4.23
N ARG A 16 1.57 -22.50 -4.84
CA ARG A 16 1.99 -23.91 -4.83
C ARG A 16 2.30 -24.41 -3.41
N GLN A 17 2.95 -23.59 -2.58
CA GLN A 17 3.19 -23.92 -1.17
C GLN A 17 1.89 -24.04 -0.38
N TYR A 18 0.96 -23.10 -0.58
CA TYR A 18 -0.35 -23.13 0.06
C TYR A 18 -1.13 -24.40 -0.31
N GLU A 19 -1.23 -24.72 -1.61
CA GLU A 19 -1.95 -25.92 -2.07
C GLU A 19 -1.29 -27.22 -1.58
N ALA A 20 0.04 -27.27 -1.52
CA ALA A 20 0.77 -28.43 -0.99
C ALA A 20 0.50 -28.66 0.50
N LEU A 21 0.48 -27.58 1.30
CA LEU A 21 0.16 -27.64 2.73
C LEU A 21 -1.33 -27.98 2.93
N ARG A 22 -2.23 -27.41 2.14
CA ARG A 22 -3.67 -27.71 2.17
C ARG A 22 -3.94 -29.18 1.84
N ALA A 23 -3.28 -29.74 0.83
CA ALA A 23 -3.41 -31.15 0.49
C ALA A 23 -2.97 -32.08 1.63
N PHE A 24 -1.92 -31.69 2.37
CA PHE A 24 -1.43 -32.48 3.50
C PHE A 24 -2.33 -32.34 4.76
N TYR A 25 -2.64 -31.11 5.18
CA TYR A 25 -3.38 -30.88 6.43
C TYR A 25 -4.90 -30.99 6.30
N VAL A 26 -5.47 -30.73 5.13
CA VAL A 26 -6.94 -30.69 4.91
C VAL A 26 -7.42 -31.87 4.07
N GLU A 27 -6.72 -32.22 2.99
CA GLU A 27 -7.10 -33.37 2.14
C GLU A 27 -6.57 -34.71 2.68
N GLY A 28 -5.69 -34.70 3.68
CA GLY A 28 -5.18 -35.90 4.34
C GLY A 28 -4.16 -36.71 3.52
N LEU A 29 -3.58 -36.13 2.48
CA LEU A 29 -2.51 -36.79 1.71
C LEU A 29 -1.27 -37.01 2.58
N SER A 30 -0.55 -38.09 2.33
CA SER A 30 0.76 -38.28 2.95
C SER A 30 1.78 -37.24 2.46
N ALA A 31 2.83 -37.00 3.25
CA ALA A 31 3.90 -36.06 2.90
C ALA A 31 4.57 -36.41 1.56
N THR A 32 4.70 -37.70 1.24
CA THR A 32 5.26 -38.20 -0.02
C THR A 32 4.35 -37.90 -1.20
N GLU A 33 3.03 -38.10 -1.05
CA GLU A 33 2.04 -37.82 -2.10
C GLU A 33 1.91 -36.33 -2.37
N ALA A 34 1.80 -35.51 -1.31
CA ALA A 34 1.74 -34.05 -1.43
C ALA A 34 3.01 -33.50 -2.10
N ALA A 35 4.20 -33.95 -1.67
CA ALA A 35 5.45 -33.53 -2.28
C ALA A 35 5.50 -33.88 -3.78
N LYS A 36 5.15 -35.12 -4.16
CA LYS A 36 5.14 -35.56 -5.55
C LYS A 36 4.15 -34.76 -6.40
N ARG A 37 2.94 -34.51 -5.88
CA ARG A 37 1.87 -33.79 -6.59
C ARG A 37 2.25 -32.35 -6.94
N PHE A 38 2.96 -31.67 -6.03
CA PHE A 38 3.35 -30.27 -6.21
C PHE A 38 4.83 -30.08 -6.59
N GLY A 39 5.55 -31.16 -6.93
CA GLY A 39 6.92 -31.10 -7.45
C GLY A 39 8.00 -30.77 -6.42
N TYR A 40 7.81 -31.14 -5.16
CA TYR A 40 8.80 -31.03 -4.09
C TYR A 40 9.50 -32.36 -3.83
N THR A 41 10.75 -32.29 -3.36
CA THR A 41 11.39 -33.44 -2.70
C THR A 41 10.79 -33.62 -1.31
N LEU A 42 10.84 -34.84 -0.76
CA LEU A 42 10.30 -35.12 0.57
C LEU A 42 10.95 -34.25 1.67
N SER A 43 12.27 -34.05 1.59
CA SER A 43 13.01 -33.19 2.53
C SER A 43 12.60 -31.71 2.43
N ALA A 44 12.41 -31.20 1.21
CA ALA A 44 11.92 -29.84 1.01
C ALA A 44 10.50 -29.66 1.55
N PHE A 45 9.65 -30.69 1.41
CA PHE A 45 8.30 -30.67 1.95
C PHE A 45 8.29 -30.64 3.49
N TYR A 46 9.13 -31.44 4.16
CA TYR A 46 9.26 -31.36 5.63
C TYR A 46 9.81 -30.01 6.11
N SER A 47 10.70 -29.39 5.34
CA SER A 47 11.15 -28.03 5.63
C SER A 47 9.99 -27.03 5.51
N LEU A 48 9.14 -27.19 4.50
CA LEU A 48 7.95 -26.37 4.29
C LEU A 48 6.94 -26.52 5.44
N THR A 49 6.67 -27.74 5.91
CA THR A 49 5.76 -27.97 7.05
C THR A 49 6.33 -27.37 8.33
N ARG A 50 7.62 -27.56 8.62
CA ARG A 50 8.29 -26.95 9.77
C ARG A 50 8.20 -25.42 9.76
N ASP A 51 8.45 -24.81 8.60
CA ASP A 51 8.37 -23.35 8.46
C ASP A 51 6.93 -22.84 8.50
N PHE A 52 5.95 -23.66 8.13
CA PHE A 52 4.53 -23.37 8.29
C PHE A 52 4.11 -23.44 9.76
N THR A 53 4.56 -24.43 10.54
CA THR A 53 4.29 -24.48 11.98
C THR A 53 4.81 -23.24 12.70
N ARG A 54 6.04 -22.80 12.40
CA ARG A 54 6.60 -21.55 12.94
C ARG A 54 5.81 -20.31 12.51
N LEU A 55 5.26 -20.31 11.30
CA LEU A 55 4.44 -19.21 10.80
C LEU A 55 3.14 -19.07 11.60
N LEU A 56 2.54 -20.18 12.04
CA LEU A 56 1.30 -20.17 12.83
C LEU A 56 1.48 -19.53 14.21
N GLU A 57 2.71 -19.41 14.71
CA GLU A 57 3.03 -18.74 15.97
C GLU A 57 3.09 -17.20 15.84
N GLN A 58 3.01 -16.66 14.62
CA GLN A 58 3.07 -15.22 14.35
C GLN A 58 1.69 -14.56 14.39
N ASP A 59 1.64 -13.25 14.61
CA ASP A 59 0.39 -12.47 14.69
C ASP A 59 -0.44 -12.50 13.38
N ASP A 60 0.21 -12.61 12.21
CA ASP A 60 -0.46 -12.70 10.90
C ASP A 60 0.14 -13.82 10.01
N PRO A 61 -0.31 -15.07 10.21
CA PRO A 61 0.13 -16.21 9.38
C PRO A 61 -0.32 -16.10 7.92
N HIS A 62 -1.43 -15.39 7.65
CA HIS A 62 -1.99 -15.26 6.30
C HIS A 62 -1.11 -14.41 5.40
N GLY A 63 -0.39 -13.43 5.97
CA GLY A 63 0.52 -12.54 5.26
C GLY A 63 1.60 -13.25 4.43
N LYS A 64 1.97 -14.51 4.73
CA LYS A 64 2.94 -15.27 3.93
C LYS A 64 2.39 -15.71 2.57
N PHE A 65 1.10 -16.08 2.51
CA PHE A 65 0.48 -16.64 1.31
C PHE A 65 -0.38 -15.62 0.57
N PHE A 66 -1.08 -14.78 1.33
CA PHE A 66 -2.09 -13.86 0.82
C PHE A 66 -1.82 -12.46 1.35
N VAL A 67 -0.92 -11.74 0.69
CA VAL A 67 -0.71 -10.33 0.99
C VAL A 67 -1.84 -9.53 0.34
N PRO A 68 -2.69 -8.81 1.10
CA PRO A 68 -3.62 -7.87 0.50
C PRO A 68 -2.82 -6.80 -0.24
N ARG A 69 -3.11 -6.61 -1.53
CA ARG A 69 -2.38 -5.64 -2.35
C ARG A 69 -2.61 -4.23 -1.80
N ARG A 70 -1.61 -3.70 -1.09
CA ARG A 70 -1.64 -2.31 -0.62
C ARG A 70 -1.56 -1.40 -1.84
N ILE A 71 -2.61 -0.62 -2.08
CA ILE A 71 -2.62 0.41 -3.11
C ILE A 71 -1.51 1.41 -2.73
N GLY A 72 -0.51 1.55 -3.60
CA GLY A 72 0.59 2.49 -3.39
C GLY A 72 0.07 3.93 -3.29
N ARG A 73 0.95 4.84 -2.84
CA ARG A 73 0.61 6.27 -2.76
C ARG A 73 0.11 6.76 -4.12
N LYS A 74 -1.12 7.30 -4.16
CA LYS A 74 -1.68 7.89 -5.38
C LYS A 74 -0.76 9.02 -5.89
N PRO A 75 -0.57 9.16 -7.21
CA PRO A 75 0.23 10.25 -7.75
C PRO A 75 -0.38 11.58 -7.30
N LYS A 76 0.49 12.54 -6.94
CA LYS A 76 0.06 13.86 -6.46
C LYS A 76 -0.70 14.65 -7.52
N ASP A 77 -0.40 14.40 -8.79
CA ASP A 77 -1.10 14.96 -9.93
C ASP A 77 -1.87 13.86 -10.66
N ILE A 78 -3.13 13.70 -10.30
CA ILE A 78 -4.03 12.70 -10.90
C ILE A 78 -4.45 13.14 -12.30
N THR A 79 -4.58 14.45 -12.54
CA THR A 79 -5.07 15.02 -13.81
C THR A 79 -3.94 15.35 -14.80
N GLY A 80 -2.68 15.36 -14.36
CA GLY A 80 -1.52 15.77 -15.18
C GLY A 80 -1.38 17.29 -15.34
N ARG A 81 -2.26 18.09 -14.73
CA ARG A 81 -2.32 19.54 -14.89
C ARG A 81 -1.13 20.23 -14.23
N ILE A 82 -0.71 19.74 -13.07
CA ILE A 82 0.40 20.32 -12.30
C ILE A 82 1.70 20.07 -13.07
N ASN A 83 1.91 18.86 -13.58
CA ASN A 83 3.09 18.49 -14.36
C ASN A 83 3.16 19.29 -15.66
N ALA A 84 2.06 19.38 -16.41
CA ALA A 84 2.02 20.17 -17.65
C ALA A 84 2.35 21.64 -17.39
N PHE A 85 1.86 22.20 -16.28
CA PHE A 85 2.14 23.58 -15.92
C PHE A 85 3.60 23.79 -15.48
N ILE A 86 4.20 22.87 -14.70
CA ILE A 86 5.64 22.89 -14.39
C ILE A 86 6.48 22.89 -15.68
N ILE A 87 6.11 22.04 -16.65
CA ILE A 87 6.81 21.94 -17.94
C ILE A 87 6.68 23.25 -18.73
N ALA A 88 5.49 23.87 -18.75
CA ALA A 88 5.29 25.16 -19.41
C ALA A 88 6.15 26.26 -18.78
N LEU A 89 6.16 26.37 -17.45
CA LEU A 89 7.01 27.33 -16.75
C LEU A 89 8.51 27.05 -16.96
N ARG A 90 8.89 25.77 -17.08
CA ARG A 90 10.28 25.39 -17.34
C ARG A 90 10.75 25.80 -18.73
N LYS A 91 9.86 25.79 -19.73
CA LYS A 91 10.16 26.27 -21.09
C LYS A 91 10.42 27.78 -21.14
N GLU A 92 9.85 28.54 -20.22
CA GLU A 92 10.13 29.98 -20.02
C GLU A 92 11.46 30.24 -19.26
N TYR A 93 12.32 29.23 -19.14
CA TYR A 93 13.61 29.31 -18.44
C TYR A 93 13.51 29.76 -16.96
N LEU A 94 12.39 29.43 -16.29
CA LEU A 94 12.22 29.68 -14.87
C LEU A 94 13.00 28.66 -14.01
N SER A 95 13.55 29.14 -12.90
CA SER A 95 14.27 28.30 -11.93
C SER A 95 13.30 27.49 -11.06
N VAL A 96 13.80 26.44 -10.40
CA VAL A 96 12.97 25.62 -9.49
C VAL A 96 12.29 26.47 -8.40
N PRO A 97 13.00 27.40 -7.72
CA PRO A 97 12.37 28.32 -6.77
C PRO A 97 11.31 29.23 -7.40
N ASP A 98 11.57 29.78 -8.60
CA ASP A 98 10.60 30.65 -9.29
C ASP A 98 9.32 29.88 -9.67
N ILE A 99 9.48 28.66 -10.19
CA ILE A 99 8.37 27.76 -10.53
C ILE A 99 7.55 27.42 -9.27
N LYS A 100 8.24 27.14 -8.16
CA LYS A 100 7.59 26.87 -6.86
C LYS A 100 6.76 28.08 -6.39
N ALA A 101 7.31 29.28 -6.43
CA ALA A 101 6.58 30.49 -6.04
C ALA A 101 5.31 30.70 -6.88
N ILE A 102 5.38 30.48 -8.20
CA ILE A 102 4.22 30.60 -9.09
C ILE A 102 3.17 29.51 -8.80
N LEU A 103 3.60 28.29 -8.49
CA LEU A 103 2.70 27.19 -8.13
C LEU A 103 1.97 27.45 -6.81
N ASP A 104 2.63 28.08 -5.84
CA ASP A 104 2.03 28.45 -4.55
C ASP A 104 0.97 29.53 -4.70
N VAL A 105 1.22 30.55 -5.52
CA VAL A 105 0.21 31.59 -5.83
C VAL A 105 -1.03 30.98 -6.46
N ARG A 106 -0.89 29.90 -7.25
CA ARG A 106 -2.01 29.17 -7.85
C ARG A 106 -2.64 28.11 -6.94
N GLY A 107 -2.15 27.94 -5.71
CA GLY A 107 -2.68 26.98 -4.74
C GLY A 107 -2.25 25.53 -4.96
N PHE A 108 -1.30 25.26 -5.86
CA PHE A 108 -0.70 23.94 -6.02
C PHE A 108 0.39 23.77 -4.97
N GLY A 109 0.05 23.44 -3.72
CA GLY A 109 1.01 23.24 -2.62
C GLY A 109 2.00 22.07 -2.86
N VAL A 110 2.94 22.24 -3.79
CA VAL A 110 3.97 21.26 -4.18
C VAL A 110 5.31 21.62 -3.54
N SER A 111 6.17 20.64 -3.27
CA SER A 111 7.52 20.93 -2.78
C SER A 111 8.47 21.23 -3.93
N GLU A 112 9.56 21.95 -3.67
CA GLU A 112 10.62 22.16 -4.66
C GLU A 112 11.19 20.83 -5.18
N LYS A 113 11.33 19.83 -4.29
CA LYS A 113 11.74 18.47 -4.66
C LYS A 113 10.79 17.84 -5.69
N TYR A 114 9.49 18.08 -5.57
CA TYR A 114 8.52 17.60 -6.55
C TYR A 114 8.73 18.27 -7.91
N VAL A 115 8.91 19.60 -7.92
CA VAL A 115 9.20 20.38 -9.14
C VAL A 115 10.49 19.90 -9.81
N TYR A 116 11.56 19.71 -9.02
CA TYR A 116 12.83 19.16 -9.50
C TYR A 116 12.64 17.80 -10.16
N ASN A 117 11.96 16.87 -9.48
CA ASN A 117 11.72 15.52 -10.00
C ASN A 117 10.91 15.53 -11.30
N VAL A 118 9.94 16.44 -11.45
CA VAL A 118 9.16 16.58 -12.69
C VAL A 118 10.06 17.08 -13.82
N ILE A 119 10.90 18.08 -13.57
CA ILE A 119 11.84 18.63 -14.55
C ILE A 119 12.86 17.57 -15.00
N GLU A 120 13.45 16.85 -14.04
CA GLU A 120 14.43 15.79 -14.28
C GLU A 120 13.83 14.62 -15.08
N LYS A 121 12.64 14.14 -14.70
CA LYS A 121 11.93 13.07 -15.43
C LYS A 121 11.57 13.46 -16.86
N ASN A 122 11.41 14.75 -17.14
CA ASN A 122 11.10 15.26 -18.48
C ASN A 122 12.36 15.66 -19.28
N GLY A 123 13.56 15.36 -18.78
CA GLY A 123 14.81 15.53 -19.54
C GLY A 123 15.30 16.97 -19.70
N PHE A 124 14.78 17.91 -18.91
CA PHE A 124 15.26 19.29 -18.96
C PHE A 124 16.65 19.40 -18.33
N ALA A 125 17.62 19.93 -19.10
CA ALA A 125 18.96 20.22 -18.61
C ALA A 125 18.94 21.30 -17.49
N ARG A 126 20.03 21.35 -16.71
CA ARG A 126 20.25 22.43 -15.74
C ARG A 126 20.27 23.78 -16.47
N LEU A 127 19.68 24.80 -15.85
CA LEU A 127 19.75 26.15 -16.41
C LEU A 127 21.23 26.61 -16.46
N PRO A 128 21.64 27.33 -17.51
CA PRO A 128 22.94 27.97 -17.53
C PRO A 128 23.08 28.95 -16.35
N ARG A 129 24.29 29.08 -15.81
CA ARG A 129 24.59 30.00 -14.71
C ARG A 129 24.17 31.41 -15.13
N ARG A 130 23.26 32.04 -14.37
CA ARG A 130 22.77 33.40 -14.66
C ARG A 130 23.94 34.39 -14.51
N ASN A 131 24.22 35.15 -15.56
CA ASN A 131 25.07 36.34 -15.48
C ASN A 131 24.20 37.52 -14.98
N GLY A 132 24.81 38.58 -14.44
CA GLY A 132 24.08 39.70 -13.83
C GLY A 132 22.99 40.33 -14.72
N ALA A 133 23.19 40.33 -16.04
CA ALA A 133 22.21 40.79 -17.03
C ALA A 133 20.99 39.87 -17.18
N THR A 134 21.17 38.54 -17.07
CA THR A 134 20.10 37.54 -17.12
C THR A 134 19.26 37.49 -15.83
N LYS A 135 19.81 37.97 -14.70
CA LYS A 135 19.04 38.15 -13.46
C LYS A 135 17.89 39.15 -13.66
N LYS A 136 18.16 40.28 -14.31
CA LYS A 136 17.15 41.35 -14.52
C LYS A 136 16.02 40.92 -15.47
N LYS A 137 16.34 40.21 -16.57
CA LYS A 137 15.32 39.79 -17.57
C LYS A 137 14.27 38.80 -17.03
N ALA A 138 14.67 37.82 -16.22
CA ALA A 138 13.71 36.85 -15.69
C ALA A 138 12.89 37.40 -14.51
N ALA A 139 13.38 38.41 -13.79
CA ALA A 139 12.58 39.16 -12.81
C ALA A 139 11.55 40.09 -13.50
N SER A 140 11.88 40.63 -14.69
CA SER A 140 10.99 41.52 -15.45
C SER A 140 9.99 40.82 -16.36
N ALA A 141 10.22 39.55 -16.73
CA ALA A 141 9.32 38.80 -17.62
C ALA A 141 8.07 38.27 -16.92
N VAL A 142 8.07 38.15 -15.59
CA VAL A 142 6.89 37.73 -14.83
C VAL A 142 6.18 38.98 -14.30
N LYS A 143 5.25 39.51 -15.09
CA LYS A 143 4.29 40.51 -14.60
C LYS A 143 3.25 39.78 -13.73
N ILE A 144 3.58 39.60 -12.45
CA ILE A 144 2.62 39.10 -11.47
C ILE A 144 1.67 40.26 -11.17
N GLU A 145 0.49 40.26 -11.79
CA GLU A 145 -0.61 41.11 -11.34
C GLU A 145 -0.92 40.73 -9.88
N ALA A 146 -0.60 41.64 -8.98
CA ALA A 146 -0.82 41.47 -7.55
C ALA A 146 -2.33 41.42 -7.31
N SER A 147 -2.86 40.22 -7.08
CA SER A 147 -4.20 40.10 -6.50
C SER A 147 -4.13 40.65 -5.08
N GLN A 148 -4.93 41.67 -4.83
CA GLN A 148 -4.98 42.45 -3.59
C GLN A 148 -5.04 41.52 -2.38
N VAL A 149 -3.96 41.50 -1.59
CA VAL A 149 -3.91 40.80 -0.32
C VAL A 149 -4.76 41.61 0.66
N LYS A 150 -5.92 41.10 1.07
CA LYS A 150 -6.58 41.62 2.28
C LYS A 150 -5.73 41.20 3.47
N ASP A 151 -5.36 42.20 4.27
CA ASP A 151 -4.53 42.09 5.46
C ASP A 151 -4.99 40.95 6.40
N ALA A 152 -4.24 39.85 6.39
CA ALA A 152 -4.35 38.82 7.42
C ALA A 152 -3.49 39.26 8.62
N HIS A 153 -4.17 39.86 9.58
CA HIS A 153 -3.71 40.25 10.89
C HIS A 153 -2.82 39.16 11.53
N VAL A 154 -1.52 39.43 11.64
CA VAL A 154 -0.57 38.60 12.39
C VAL A 154 -0.86 38.78 13.88
N ARG A 155 -1.51 37.80 14.51
CA ARG A 155 -1.54 37.70 15.97
C ARG A 155 -0.39 36.82 16.44
N ALA A 156 0.61 37.48 17.02
CA ALA A 156 1.55 36.88 17.95
C ALA A 156 0.82 36.44 19.23
N GLY A 157 1.29 35.36 19.83
CA GLY A 157 0.85 34.81 21.12
C GLY A 157 0.81 33.30 21.01
N GLY A 158 1.57 32.52 21.77
CA GLY A 158 2.20 32.75 23.05
C GLY A 158 2.13 31.39 23.75
N LEU A 159 3.29 30.87 24.15
CA LEU A 159 3.44 29.62 24.86
C LEU A 159 2.56 29.64 26.13
N HIS A 160 1.63 28.70 26.29
CA HIS A 160 1.03 28.41 27.60
C HIS A 160 0.70 26.91 27.71
N LEU A 161 1.57 26.22 28.45
CA LEU A 161 1.28 24.95 29.10
C LEU A 161 0.16 25.15 30.12
N ARG A 162 -0.90 24.35 30.03
CA ARG A 162 -1.72 23.96 31.18
C ARG A 162 -2.18 22.52 30.98
N GLU A 163 -1.63 21.65 31.81
CA GLU A 163 -2.23 20.37 32.17
C GLU A 163 -3.58 20.61 32.86
N HIS A 164 -4.53 19.68 32.70
CA HIS A 164 -5.59 19.33 33.68
C HIS A 164 -6.51 18.22 33.10
N PRO A 165 -7.26 17.46 33.93
CA PRO A 165 -7.02 16.03 34.10
C PRO A 165 -8.16 15.09 33.65
N MET A 166 -7.84 13.79 33.70
CA MET A 166 -8.70 12.59 33.75
C MET A 166 -10.11 12.81 34.34
N ARG A 167 -11.14 12.39 33.60
CA ARG A 167 -12.42 11.86 34.11
C ARG A 167 -12.93 10.76 33.17
N ASP A 168 -12.82 9.52 33.63
CA ASP A 168 -13.84 8.44 33.66
C ASP A 168 -15.27 8.87 33.25
N VAL A 169 -16.14 8.15 32.50
CA VAL A 169 -16.55 6.73 32.29
C VAL A 169 -17.79 6.80 31.31
N PRO A 170 -18.51 5.76 30.81
CA PRO A 170 -18.37 4.28 30.69
C PRO A 170 -18.29 3.80 29.21
N SER A 171 -17.89 2.58 28.81
CA SER A 171 -18.31 1.20 29.15
C SER A 171 -19.73 0.80 28.66
N ALA A 172 -19.77 -0.26 27.83
CA ALA A 172 -20.92 -1.00 27.26
C ALA A 172 -21.73 -0.27 26.16
N LEU A 173 -21.90 -0.79 24.94
CA LEU A 173 -22.64 -2.02 24.61
C LEU A 173 -22.29 -2.56 23.20
N PRO A 174 -22.67 -3.81 22.88
CA PRO A 174 -22.00 -4.69 21.92
C PRO A 174 -22.60 -4.64 20.51
N VAL A 175 -21.78 -4.98 19.50
CA VAL A 175 -22.27 -5.35 18.17
C VAL A 175 -21.97 -6.83 17.95
N GLU A 176 -22.80 -7.67 18.55
CA GLU A 176 -23.11 -8.98 17.97
C GLU A 176 -24.03 -8.77 16.76
N ILE A 177 -24.19 -9.81 15.92
CA ILE A 177 -25.08 -9.98 14.74
C ILE A 177 -24.28 -9.87 13.40
N TRP A 178 -23.98 -10.89 12.57
CA TRP A 178 -24.40 -12.29 12.38
C TRP A 178 -23.26 -13.13 11.74
N TYR A 179 -22.98 -14.34 12.22
CA TYR A 179 -22.75 -15.51 11.34
C TYR A 179 -23.16 -16.78 12.10
N ARG A 180 -24.19 -17.45 11.59
CA ARG A 180 -24.85 -18.60 12.20
C ARG A 180 -24.26 -19.87 11.56
N PRO A 181 -23.52 -20.73 12.28
CA PRO A 181 -23.28 -22.09 11.82
C PRO A 181 -24.60 -22.85 11.93
N THR A 182 -25.04 -23.46 10.83
CA THR A 182 -26.15 -24.40 10.85
C THR A 182 -25.71 -25.65 11.60
N ASP A 183 -26.27 -25.84 12.80
CA ASP A 183 -26.39 -27.14 13.43
C ASP A 183 -27.19 -28.04 12.48
N ARG A 184 -26.50 -29.04 11.95
CA ARG A 184 -27.14 -30.27 11.48
C ARG A 184 -26.57 -31.39 12.33
N GLU A 185 -27.16 -31.53 13.51
CA GLU A 185 -27.25 -32.82 14.17
C GLU A 185 -27.82 -33.81 13.17
N PHE A 186 -27.04 -34.84 12.82
CA PHE A 186 -27.58 -36.14 12.47
C PHE A 186 -26.59 -37.21 12.91
N GLY A 187 -26.93 -37.85 14.03
CA GLY A 187 -26.82 -39.30 14.14
C GLY A 187 -25.47 -39.86 14.52
N LEU A 188 -25.19 -39.87 15.82
CA LEU A 188 -24.59 -41.05 16.45
C LEU A 188 -25.46 -42.28 16.11
N SER A 189 -24.98 -43.15 15.23
CA SER A 189 -25.39 -44.55 15.24
C SER A 189 -24.14 -45.40 15.46
N ARG A 190 -23.96 -45.81 16.72
CA ARG A 190 -23.23 -47.02 17.04
C ARG A 190 -23.84 -48.16 16.23
N ASN A 191 -23.01 -48.95 15.56
CA ASN A 191 -23.34 -50.33 15.32
C ASN A 191 -22.15 -51.16 15.82
N GLU A 192 -22.25 -51.52 17.10
CA GLU A 192 -21.62 -52.71 17.63
C GLU A 192 -22.31 -53.91 16.98
N GLY A 193 -21.52 -54.77 16.36
CA GLY A 193 -21.98 -55.99 15.72
C GLY A 193 -20.81 -56.94 15.56
N HIS A 194 -20.34 -57.47 16.68
CA HIS A 194 -19.34 -58.52 16.73
C HIS A 194 -20.05 -59.90 16.67
N GLN A 195 -19.59 -60.71 15.70
CA GLN A 195 -19.45 -62.19 15.73
C GLN A 195 -20.69 -63.10 15.68
N PRO A 196 -20.54 -64.42 15.36
CA PRO A 196 -19.48 -65.13 14.59
C PRO A 196 -20.03 -66.21 13.62
N ALA A 197 -19.16 -66.75 12.76
CA ALA A 197 -19.02 -68.18 12.44
C ALA A 197 -17.67 -68.41 11.73
#